data_AF-A0A2K8VAP1-F1
#
_entry.id   AF-A0A2K8VAP1-F1
#
_cell.length_a   1.000
_cell.length_b   1.000
_cell.length_c   1.000
_cell.angle_alpha   90.00
_cell.angle_beta   90.00
_cell.angle_gamma   90.00
#
_symmetry.space_group_name_H-M   'P 1'
#
loop_
_entity.id
_entity.type
_entity.pdbx_description
1 polymer ?
#
loop_
_entity_poly.entity_id
_entity_poly.type
_entity_poly.pdbx_seq_one_letter_code
_entity_poly.pdbx_strand_id
1 'polypeptide(L)'
;MKQIIVVILSLSILSCSQKVSEKDLEGVWRNYENSSDYQIKFIKDSIIINNSLGFSSYGKFKLKEDSISIIINNEIYEEYLKYNTKDSSLLLNNYTYFKLSYNVNEVYEKIDFINIKSKKLVHSDSIDHYSSISFKLFKNEENELKVILNDKITTIEDIPLFLNSTTCSGGKPVHYRPYLILGQNLTTKDLSKIFPYLDAMNHNVITLVTQYDFQNRLFHFYDIRIELFKEQLLKNGPPPRESDITRTDYINEFKPEIVVIKSKDHFAKLDTLKTDLNYLISIDLDLSIEDYLHLNQKINSTRKKQKINIRTELIHL
;
A
#
# COMPACT_ATOMS: atom_id res chain seq x y z
N MET A 1 55.01 -10.68 29.06
CA MET A 1 54.10 -9.75 28.33
C MET A 1 53.69 -10.25 26.95
N LYS A 2 54.61 -10.68 26.06
CA LYS A 2 54.23 -11.19 24.71
C LYS A 2 53.25 -12.38 24.73
N GLN A 3 53.40 -13.32 25.67
CA GLN A 3 52.49 -14.47 25.78
C GLN A 3 51.08 -14.10 26.28
N ILE A 4 50.94 -13.06 27.12
CA ILE A 4 49.63 -12.57 27.58
C ILE A 4 48.88 -11.86 26.45
N ILE A 5 49.59 -11.09 25.62
CA ILE A 5 49.02 -10.45 24.42
C ILE A 5 48.53 -11.50 23.42
N VAL A 6 49.28 -12.58 23.21
CA VAL A 6 48.87 -13.69 22.34
C VAL A 6 47.63 -14.40 22.89
N VAL A 7 47.56 -14.63 24.20
CA VAL A 7 46.38 -15.24 24.85
C VAL A 7 45.14 -14.34 24.75
N ILE A 8 45.28 -13.03 24.97
CA ILE A 8 44.19 -12.05 24.82
C ILE A 8 43.75 -11.92 23.35
N LEU A 9 44.69 -11.93 22.38
CA LEU A 9 44.35 -11.98 20.96
C LEU A 9 43.64 -13.29 20.58
N SER A 10 44.09 -14.44 21.09
CA SER A 10 43.41 -15.72 20.84
C SER A 10 42.03 -15.83 21.52
N LEU A 11 41.85 -15.21 22.68
CA LEU A 11 40.56 -15.13 23.38
C LEU A 11 39.58 -14.17 22.69
N SER A 12 40.08 -13.15 21.99
CA SER A 12 39.23 -12.25 21.19
C SER A 12 38.82 -12.86 19.84
N ILE A 13 39.60 -13.82 19.31
CA ILE A 13 39.21 -14.62 18.13
C ILE A 13 38.23 -15.76 18.52
N LEU A 14 38.26 -16.20 19.79
CA LEU A 14 37.30 -17.14 20.39
C LEU A 14 36.07 -16.46 21.01
N SER A 15 35.81 -15.20 20.68
CA SER A 15 34.48 -14.61 20.90
C SER A 15 33.49 -15.32 19.98
N CYS A 16 33.08 -16.52 20.38
CA CYS A 16 32.09 -17.36 19.72
C CYS A 16 30.92 -16.48 19.29
N SER A 17 30.74 -16.30 17.99
CA SER A 17 29.44 -15.91 17.46
C SER A 17 28.48 -16.95 18.01
N GLN A 18 27.54 -16.51 18.83
CA GLN A 18 26.56 -17.40 19.42
C GLN A 18 25.75 -17.96 18.25
N LYS A 19 25.93 -19.25 17.95
CA LYS A 19 25.23 -19.90 16.85
C LYS A 19 23.73 -19.86 17.11
N VAL A 20 23.00 -19.11 16.30
CA VAL A 20 21.55 -18.95 16.42
C VAL A 20 20.87 -20.24 15.97
N SER A 21 19.96 -20.76 16.79
CA SER A 21 19.13 -21.91 16.46
C SER A 21 17.70 -21.49 16.10
N GLU A 22 16.96 -22.35 15.39
CA GLU A 22 15.53 -22.10 15.07
C GLU A 22 14.69 -21.88 16.32
N LYS A 23 15.01 -22.58 17.41
CA LYS A 23 14.35 -22.45 18.71
C LYS A 23 14.56 -21.06 19.33
N ASP A 24 15.72 -20.45 19.10
CA ASP A 24 15.99 -19.10 19.61
C ASP A 24 15.09 -18.08 18.92
N LEU A 25 14.89 -18.24 17.60
CA LEU A 25 14.04 -17.39 16.79
C LEU A 25 12.55 -17.66 16.95
N GLU A 26 12.12 -18.83 17.41
CA GLU A 26 10.70 -19.17 17.51
C GLU A 26 9.90 -18.13 18.31
N GLY A 27 8.81 -17.63 17.72
CA GLY A 27 7.93 -16.62 18.33
C GLY A 27 7.75 -15.37 17.47
N VAL A 28 7.15 -14.35 18.08
CA VAL A 28 6.83 -13.06 17.44
C VAL A 28 7.87 -12.01 17.86
N TRP A 29 8.36 -11.27 16.88
CA TRP A 29 9.38 -10.23 17.01
C TRP A 29 8.82 -8.93 16.48
N ARG A 30 8.97 -7.84 17.22
CA ARG A 30 8.45 -6.54 16.84
C ARG A 30 9.58 -5.53 16.74
N ASN A 31 9.56 -4.73 15.69
CA ASN A 31 10.39 -3.55 15.58
C ASN A 31 9.60 -2.34 16.14
N TYR A 32 10.23 -1.57 17.02
CA TYR A 32 9.62 -0.37 17.62
C TYR A 32 10.13 0.94 17.01
N GLU A 33 11.04 0.87 16.04
CA GLU A 33 11.72 2.01 15.42
C GLU A 33 11.03 2.47 14.12
N ASN A 34 9.75 2.14 13.93
CA ASN A 34 9.00 2.39 12.69
C ASN A 34 9.69 1.82 11.43
N SER A 35 10.21 0.58 11.52
CA SER A 35 10.74 -0.09 10.33
C SER A 35 9.65 -0.56 9.36
N SER A 36 10.07 -0.76 8.12
CA SER A 36 9.36 -1.39 7.01
C SER A 36 8.62 -2.65 7.41
N ASP A 37 9.29 -3.54 8.14
CA ASP A 37 8.79 -4.84 8.58
C ASP A 37 8.52 -4.73 10.07
N TYR A 38 7.32 -4.25 10.40
CA TYR A 38 6.90 -3.99 11.77
C TYR A 38 6.94 -5.24 12.67
N GLN A 39 6.58 -6.40 12.13
CA GLN A 39 6.53 -7.64 12.89
C GLN A 39 7.03 -8.83 12.07
N ILE A 40 7.79 -9.72 12.71
CA ILE A 40 8.25 -10.97 12.12
C ILE A 40 7.86 -12.11 13.06
N LYS A 41 7.30 -13.19 12.51
CA LYS A 41 6.97 -14.39 13.27
C LYS A 41 7.68 -15.60 12.69
N PHE A 42 8.47 -16.28 13.51
CA PHE A 42 9.12 -17.54 13.15
C PHE A 42 8.36 -18.70 13.80
N ILE A 43 8.02 -19.72 13.02
CA ILE A 43 7.33 -20.93 13.46
C ILE A 43 7.94 -22.13 12.72
N LYS A 44 8.71 -22.98 13.42
CA LYS A 44 9.44 -24.09 12.80
C LYS A 44 10.34 -23.59 11.65
N ASP A 45 10.11 -24.07 10.41
CA ASP A 45 10.82 -23.67 9.18
C ASP A 45 10.14 -22.49 8.45
N SER A 46 9.06 -21.94 9.01
CA SER A 46 8.22 -20.92 8.38
C SER A 46 8.44 -19.54 8.99
N ILE A 47 8.31 -18.52 8.16
CA ILE A 47 8.42 -17.10 8.54
C ILE A 47 7.22 -16.32 8.00
N ILE A 48 6.70 -15.43 8.82
CA ILE A 48 5.66 -14.45 8.45
C ILE A 48 6.23 -13.06 8.72
N ILE A 49 6.22 -12.20 7.70
CA ILE A 49 6.75 -10.83 7.80
C ILE A 49 5.61 -9.86 7.54
N ASN A 50 5.26 -9.08 8.55
CA ASN A 50 4.23 -8.04 8.48
C ASN A 50 4.90 -6.67 8.31
N ASN A 51 4.46 -5.90 7.30
CA ASN A 51 5.00 -4.58 7.02
C ASN A 51 4.17 -3.42 7.62
N SER A 52 4.64 -2.19 7.43
CA SER A 52 4.03 -0.96 7.97
C SER A 52 2.58 -0.70 7.52
N LEU A 53 2.08 -1.37 6.47
CA LEU A 53 0.68 -1.30 6.04
C LEU A 53 -0.16 -2.51 6.49
N GLY A 54 0.37 -3.36 7.37
CA GLY A 54 -0.33 -4.53 7.89
C GLY A 54 -0.25 -5.76 6.98
N PHE A 55 0.56 -5.75 5.92
CA PHE A 55 0.60 -6.87 4.97
C PHE A 55 1.55 -7.94 5.41
N SER A 56 1.08 -9.18 5.38
CA SER A 56 1.91 -10.33 5.68
C SER A 56 2.40 -11.07 4.44
N SER A 57 3.71 -11.23 4.39
CA SER A 57 4.41 -12.10 3.46
C SER A 57 4.71 -13.43 4.16
N TYR A 58 4.42 -14.53 3.46
CA TYR A 58 4.58 -15.88 3.96
C TYR A 58 5.72 -16.57 3.25
N GLY A 59 6.61 -17.18 4.01
CA GLY A 59 7.77 -17.84 3.45
C GLY A 59 8.32 -18.95 4.32
N LYS A 60 9.45 -19.47 3.86
CA LYS A 60 10.32 -20.36 4.64
C LYS A 60 11.60 -19.63 5.00
N PHE A 61 12.31 -20.13 6.00
CA PHE A 61 13.65 -19.64 6.27
C PHE A 61 14.65 -20.77 6.50
N LYS A 62 15.93 -20.47 6.32
CA LYS A 62 17.04 -21.36 6.64
C LYS A 62 18.17 -20.56 7.27
N LEU A 63 18.64 -21.02 8.43
CA LEU A 63 19.73 -20.37 9.14
C LEU A 63 21.09 -20.74 8.56
N LYS A 64 21.97 -19.74 8.52
CA LYS A 64 23.41 -19.84 8.29
C LYS A 64 24.13 -19.24 9.50
N GLU A 65 25.45 -19.21 9.48
CA GLU A 65 26.26 -18.79 10.63
C GLU A 65 25.98 -17.34 11.05
N ASP A 66 26.01 -16.41 10.10
CA ASP A 66 25.78 -14.96 10.33
C ASP A 66 24.63 -14.40 9.47
N SER A 67 23.82 -15.28 8.88
CA SER A 67 22.75 -14.86 7.97
C SER A 67 21.55 -15.80 8.01
N ILE A 68 20.46 -15.33 7.43
CA ILE A 68 19.24 -16.09 7.21
C ILE A 68 18.85 -16.01 5.75
N SER A 69 18.56 -17.16 5.15
CA SER A 69 17.93 -17.25 3.84
C SER A 69 16.43 -17.25 4.03
N ILE A 70 15.72 -16.25 3.53
CA ILE A 70 14.26 -16.15 3.54
C ILE A 70 13.74 -16.45 2.14
N ILE A 71 12.75 -17.34 2.03
CA ILE A 71 12.18 -17.78 0.75
C ILE A 71 10.72 -17.36 0.70
N ILE A 72 10.38 -16.36 -0.09
CA ILE A 72 9.01 -15.87 -0.30
C ILE A 72 8.74 -15.87 -1.81
N ASN A 73 7.59 -16.41 -2.23
CA ASN A 73 7.20 -16.49 -3.66
C ASN A 73 8.28 -17.10 -4.58
N ASN A 74 9.02 -18.11 -4.09
CA ASN A 74 10.14 -18.78 -4.78
C ASN A 74 11.39 -17.90 -5.03
N GLU A 75 11.43 -16.69 -4.48
CA GLU A 75 12.62 -15.85 -4.46
C GLU A 75 13.38 -16.06 -3.14
N ILE A 76 14.71 -16.00 -3.19
CA ILE A 76 15.58 -16.20 -2.03
C ILE A 76 16.21 -14.85 -1.67
N TYR A 77 16.00 -14.43 -0.43
CA TYR A 77 16.57 -13.22 0.16
C TYR A 77 17.56 -13.60 1.24
N GLU A 78 18.78 -13.07 1.14
CA GLU A 78 19.81 -13.30 2.15
C GLU A 78 19.91 -12.06 3.04
N GLU A 79 19.63 -12.24 4.32
CA GLU A 79 19.68 -11.14 5.29
C GLU A 79 20.72 -11.42 6.38
N TYR A 80 21.46 -10.39 6.77
CA TYR A 80 22.36 -10.47 7.91
C TYR A 80 21.56 -10.72 9.19
N LEU A 81 22.04 -11.64 10.04
CA LEU A 81 21.37 -12.06 11.26
C LEU A 81 22.32 -11.99 12.44
N LYS A 82 21.89 -11.34 13.52
CA LYS A 82 22.56 -11.42 14.82
C LYS A 82 21.54 -11.44 15.94
N TYR A 83 21.65 -12.43 16.83
CA TYR A 83 20.77 -12.58 17.98
C TYR A 83 21.53 -12.32 19.28
N ASN A 84 20.95 -11.52 20.18
CA ASN A 84 21.48 -11.28 21.51
C ASN A 84 20.57 -11.93 22.56
N THR A 85 21.08 -12.96 23.22
CA THR A 85 20.34 -13.70 24.25
C THR A 85 20.07 -12.90 25.51
N LYS A 86 20.86 -11.85 25.82
CA LYS A 86 20.74 -11.11 27.09
C LYS A 86 19.50 -10.24 27.16
N ASP A 87 19.15 -9.62 26.04
CA ASP A 87 18.02 -8.68 25.92
C ASP A 87 16.93 -9.20 24.97
N SER A 88 17.07 -10.43 24.47
CA SER A 88 16.16 -11.01 23.47
C SER A 88 15.93 -10.10 22.27
N SER A 89 17.01 -9.44 21.82
CA SER A 89 17.01 -8.63 20.61
C SER A 89 17.55 -9.41 19.41
N LEU A 90 16.94 -9.17 18.26
CA LEU A 90 17.29 -9.74 16.97
C LEU A 90 17.63 -8.59 16.01
N LEU A 91 18.86 -8.54 15.53
CA LEU A 91 19.27 -7.66 14.45
C LEU A 91 19.13 -8.42 13.12
N LEU A 92 18.25 -7.93 12.25
CA LEU A 92 17.98 -8.49 10.94
C LEU A 92 18.11 -7.38 9.89
N ASN A 93 19.07 -7.50 8.97
CA ASN A 93 19.29 -6.55 7.87
C ASN A 93 19.30 -5.06 8.30
N ASN A 94 19.95 -4.77 9.44
CA ASN A 94 20.06 -3.45 10.12
C ASN A 94 18.89 -3.01 10.99
N TYR A 95 17.83 -3.80 11.11
CA TYR A 95 16.69 -3.47 11.96
C TYR A 95 16.72 -4.31 13.24
N THR A 96 16.49 -3.64 14.37
CA THR A 96 16.44 -4.30 15.68
C THR A 96 15.01 -4.70 16.01
N TYR A 97 14.80 -5.96 16.33
CA TYR A 97 13.53 -6.51 16.77
C TYR A 97 13.64 -7.01 18.19
N PHE A 98 12.53 -6.94 18.92
CA PHE A 98 12.43 -7.46 20.28
C PHE A 98 11.36 -8.53 20.35
N LYS A 99 11.67 -9.62 21.05
CA LYS A 99 10.76 -10.74 21.21
C LYS A 99 9.56 -10.33 22.06
N LEU A 100 8.35 -10.59 21.57
CA LEU A 100 7.12 -10.40 22.35
C LEU A 100 6.95 -11.56 23.33
N SER A 101 6.60 -11.25 24.57
CA SER A 101 6.42 -12.23 25.65
C SER A 101 5.12 -13.03 25.55
N TYR A 102 4.21 -12.66 24.65
CA TYR A 102 2.93 -13.32 24.42
C TYR A 102 2.80 -13.73 22.96
N ASN A 103 2.18 -14.90 22.73
CA ASN A 103 1.84 -15.32 21.38
C ASN A 103 0.71 -14.44 20.87
N VAL A 104 1.05 -13.53 19.96
CA VAL A 104 0.06 -12.83 19.17
C VAL A 104 -0.44 -13.79 18.11
N ASN A 105 -1.66 -14.28 18.30
CA ASN A 105 -2.40 -15.01 17.27
C ASN A 105 -3.09 -14.01 16.33
N GLU A 106 -2.35 -13.01 15.85
CA GLU A 106 -2.80 -12.18 14.74
C GLU A 106 -2.87 -13.12 13.52
N VAL A 107 -4.09 -13.34 13.03
CA VAL A 107 -4.32 -14.04 11.77
C VAL A 107 -4.07 -13.01 10.68
N TYR A 108 -2.87 -13.03 10.14
CA TYR A 108 -2.58 -12.14 9.04
C TYR A 108 -3.03 -12.76 7.73
N GLU A 109 -3.88 -12.09 6.96
CA GLU A 109 -4.21 -12.63 5.65
C GLU A 109 -3.05 -12.45 4.67
N LYS A 110 -2.79 -13.49 3.86
CA LYS A 110 -1.91 -13.35 2.69
C LYS A 110 -2.60 -12.41 1.70
N ILE A 111 -1.84 -11.46 1.16
CA ILE A 111 -2.35 -10.53 0.16
C ILE A 111 -1.79 -10.84 -1.21
N ASP A 112 -2.69 -11.15 -2.13
CA ASP A 112 -2.39 -11.26 -3.54
C ASP A 112 -2.66 -9.91 -4.22
N PHE A 113 -1.60 -9.13 -4.44
CA PHE A 113 -1.64 -7.85 -5.14
C PHE A 113 -2.03 -8.01 -6.60
N ILE A 114 -2.59 -6.94 -7.19
CA ILE A 114 -2.84 -6.85 -8.63
C ILE A 114 -1.55 -6.82 -9.47
N ASN A 115 -0.39 -6.57 -8.85
CA ASN A 115 0.95 -6.62 -9.45
C ASN A 115 1.18 -5.65 -10.61
N ILE A 116 0.65 -4.42 -10.49
CA ILE A 116 0.85 -3.36 -11.49
C ILE A 116 1.98 -2.44 -11.05
N LYS A 117 3.00 -2.28 -11.90
CA LYS A 117 4.18 -1.47 -11.59
C LYS A 117 3.93 0.02 -11.85
N SER A 118 4.06 0.81 -10.80
CA SER A 118 4.00 2.27 -10.88
C SER A 118 5.39 2.92 -11.01
N LYS A 119 5.45 4.16 -11.54
CA LYS A 119 6.67 5.02 -11.51
C LYS A 119 6.97 5.62 -10.12
N LYS A 120 5.96 5.69 -9.24
CA LYS A 120 6.08 6.25 -7.89
C LYS A 120 6.33 5.10 -6.91
N LEU A 121 7.59 4.93 -6.56
CA LEU A 121 8.03 3.95 -5.56
C LEU A 121 8.12 4.64 -4.19
N VAL A 122 7.63 3.97 -3.16
CA VAL A 122 7.72 4.46 -1.78
C VAL A 122 8.35 3.37 -0.92
N HIS A 123 9.45 3.71 -0.25
CA HIS A 123 10.04 2.81 0.73
C HIS A 123 9.08 2.65 1.91
N SER A 124 8.89 1.42 2.34
CA SER A 124 8.00 1.05 3.44
C SER A 124 8.32 1.75 4.77
N ASP A 125 9.59 2.06 5.06
CA ASP A 125 10.00 2.92 6.19
C ASP A 125 9.40 4.33 6.15
N SER A 126 8.99 4.82 4.97
CA SER A 126 8.38 6.16 4.83
C SER A 126 6.90 6.19 5.23
N ILE A 127 6.32 5.02 5.55
CA ILE A 127 4.89 4.88 5.86
C ILE A 127 4.75 4.71 7.36
N ASP A 128 4.12 5.69 8.00
CA ASP A 128 3.82 5.61 9.41
C ASP A 128 2.62 4.70 9.66
N HIS A 129 2.88 3.51 10.19
CA HIS A 129 1.86 2.52 10.54
C HIS A 129 0.79 3.07 11.50
N TYR A 130 1.19 3.94 12.43
CA TYR A 130 0.29 4.41 13.48
C TYR A 130 -0.68 5.49 13.02
N SER A 131 -0.39 6.15 11.90
CA SER A 131 -1.22 7.20 11.32
C SER A 131 -1.84 6.84 9.97
N SER A 132 -1.47 5.69 9.40
CA SER A 132 -1.97 5.26 8.09
C SER A 132 -3.27 4.47 8.23
N ILE A 133 -4.32 4.92 7.55
CA ILE A 133 -5.55 4.13 7.40
C ILE A 133 -5.42 3.32 6.11
N SER A 134 -5.41 1.99 6.21
CA SER A 134 -5.32 1.11 5.05
C SER A 134 -6.44 0.08 5.02
N PHE A 135 -6.92 -0.24 3.83
CA PHE A 135 -7.89 -1.31 3.61
C PHE A 135 -7.73 -1.92 2.21
N LYS A 136 -8.21 -3.15 2.05
CA LYS A 136 -8.04 -3.91 0.81
C LYS A 136 -9.33 -3.98 0.02
N LEU A 137 -9.23 -3.87 -1.30
CA LEU A 137 -10.28 -4.15 -2.27
C LEU A 137 -9.87 -5.38 -3.06
N PHE A 138 -10.78 -6.34 -3.23
CA PHE A 138 -10.50 -7.56 -3.99
C PHE A 138 -11.80 -8.17 -4.51
N LYS A 139 -11.67 -9.19 -5.37
CA LYS A 139 -12.78 -10.09 -5.68
C LYS A 139 -12.61 -11.42 -4.98
N ASN A 140 -13.69 -11.91 -4.38
CA ASN A 140 -13.70 -13.27 -3.81
C ASN A 140 -13.78 -14.33 -4.93
N GLU A 141 -13.80 -15.60 -4.54
CA GLU A 141 -13.88 -16.75 -5.45
C GLU A 141 -15.16 -16.74 -6.32
N GLU A 142 -16.22 -16.08 -5.84
CA GLU A 142 -17.50 -15.89 -6.55
C GLU A 142 -17.49 -14.66 -7.47
N ASN A 143 -16.34 -14.01 -7.67
CA ASN A 143 -16.17 -12.79 -8.47
C ASN A 143 -16.97 -11.58 -7.94
N GLU A 144 -17.32 -11.59 -6.65
CA GLU A 144 -17.96 -10.47 -5.96
C GLU A 144 -16.92 -9.48 -5.44
N LEU A 145 -17.20 -8.19 -5.59
CA LEU A 145 -16.35 -7.13 -5.04
C LEU A 145 -16.50 -7.06 -3.51
N LYS A 146 -15.41 -7.31 -2.80
CA LYS A 146 -15.34 -7.27 -1.32
C LYS A 146 -14.22 -6.35 -0.86
N VAL A 147 -14.29 -5.95 0.39
CA VAL A 147 -13.23 -5.21 1.07
C VAL A 147 -12.82 -5.90 2.36
N ILE A 148 -11.59 -5.64 2.80
CA ILE A 148 -11.11 -6.08 4.13
C ILE A 148 -10.85 -4.84 4.97
N LEU A 149 -11.58 -4.74 6.09
CA LEU A 149 -11.51 -3.64 7.05
C LEU A 149 -11.13 -4.23 8.42
N ASN A 150 -9.93 -3.94 8.95
CA ASN A 150 -9.40 -4.53 10.19
C ASN A 150 -9.59 -6.07 10.26
N ASP A 151 -9.09 -6.78 9.25
CA ASP A 151 -9.14 -8.24 9.13
C ASP A 151 -10.54 -8.87 8.96
N LYS A 152 -11.57 -8.04 8.73
CA LYS A 152 -12.93 -8.52 8.40
C LYS A 152 -13.23 -8.31 6.94
N ILE A 153 -13.58 -9.39 6.24
CA ILE A 153 -14.14 -9.34 4.89
C ILE A 153 -15.56 -8.76 4.98
N THR A 154 -15.82 -7.70 4.22
CA THR A 154 -17.13 -7.05 4.15
C THR A 154 -17.37 -6.42 2.76
N THR A 155 -18.39 -5.55 2.64
CA THR A 155 -18.79 -4.86 1.41
C THR A 155 -18.32 -3.41 1.37
N ILE A 156 -18.32 -2.81 0.18
CA ILE A 156 -17.81 -1.44 -0.05
C ILE A 156 -18.63 -0.37 0.71
N GLU A 157 -19.88 -0.67 1.04
CA GLU A 157 -20.80 0.18 1.79
C GLU A 157 -20.34 0.42 3.24
N ASP A 158 -19.49 -0.44 3.80
CA ASP A 158 -18.95 -0.28 5.15
C ASP A 158 -17.73 0.64 5.23
N ILE A 159 -17.16 1.05 4.09
CA ILE A 159 -16.00 1.96 4.03
C ILE A 159 -16.25 3.25 4.83
N PRO A 160 -17.39 3.97 4.69
CA PRO A 160 -17.63 5.21 5.42
C PRO A 160 -17.59 5.02 6.94
N LEU A 161 -18.22 3.95 7.46
CA LEU A 161 -18.24 3.67 8.89
C LEU A 161 -16.84 3.37 9.41
N PHE A 162 -16.08 2.57 8.66
CA PHE A 162 -14.69 2.26 8.98
C PHE A 162 -13.84 3.53 9.05
N LEU A 163 -13.87 4.35 8.00
CA LEU A 163 -13.09 5.60 7.95
C LEU A 163 -13.50 6.57 9.07
N ASN A 164 -14.79 6.68 9.40
CA ASN A 164 -15.24 7.55 10.49
C ASN A 164 -14.76 7.04 11.86
N SER A 165 -14.79 5.73 12.10
CA SER A 165 -14.40 5.12 13.39
C SER A 165 -12.94 5.37 13.75
N THR A 166 -12.07 5.53 12.75
CA THR A 166 -10.64 5.84 12.94
C THR A 166 -10.38 7.29 13.40
N THR A 167 -11.39 8.17 13.34
CA THR A 167 -11.27 9.58 13.74
C THR A 167 -11.67 9.86 15.19
N CYS A 168 -12.18 8.85 15.92
CA CYS A 168 -12.78 9.02 17.26
C CYS A 168 -11.77 9.11 18.43
N SER A 169 -10.47 9.13 18.17
CA SER A 169 -9.42 9.22 19.22
C SER A 169 -9.17 10.66 19.70
N GLY A 170 -10.23 11.36 20.14
CA GLY A 170 -10.13 12.48 21.08
C GLY A 170 -9.40 13.77 20.66
N GLY A 171 -8.99 13.96 19.41
CA GLY A 171 -8.30 15.20 19.02
C GLY A 171 -8.15 15.40 17.53
N LYS A 172 -9.02 16.26 16.95
CA LYS A 172 -9.09 16.70 15.55
C LYS A 172 -9.24 15.56 14.52
N PRO A 173 -10.14 15.67 13.54
CA PRO A 173 -10.19 14.70 12.45
C PRO A 173 -8.85 14.76 11.72
N VAL A 174 -8.00 13.76 11.93
CA VAL A 174 -6.77 13.67 11.19
C VAL A 174 -7.12 13.04 9.85
N HIS A 175 -7.32 13.90 8.86
CA HIS A 175 -7.61 13.50 7.49
C HIS A 175 -6.35 12.94 6.83
N TYR A 176 -5.86 11.80 7.33
CA TYR A 176 -4.83 11.05 6.63
C TYR A 176 -5.40 10.52 5.34
N ARG A 177 -4.59 10.60 4.27
CA ARG A 177 -4.97 10.00 2.99
C ARG A 177 -5.03 8.48 3.19
N PRO A 178 -6.15 7.82 2.85
CA PRO A 178 -6.22 6.37 2.98
C PRO A 178 -5.38 5.66 1.92
N TYR A 179 -4.82 4.53 2.31
CA TYR A 179 -4.12 3.58 1.44
C TYR A 179 -5.07 2.45 1.06
N LEU A 180 -5.42 2.37 -0.22
CA LEU A 180 -6.23 1.29 -0.74
C LEU A 180 -5.38 0.25 -1.44
N ILE A 181 -5.36 -0.96 -0.91
CA ILE A 181 -4.68 -2.10 -1.54
C ILE A 181 -5.56 -2.70 -2.61
N LEU A 182 -5.00 -2.86 -3.81
CA LEU A 182 -5.67 -3.53 -4.91
C LEU A 182 -5.26 -5.00 -4.98
N GLY A 183 -6.24 -5.88 -4.74
CA GLY A 183 -6.13 -7.31 -4.98
C GLY A 183 -6.26 -7.70 -6.46
N GLN A 184 -6.07 -8.97 -6.75
CA GLN A 184 -6.18 -9.53 -8.10
C GLN A 184 -7.59 -9.41 -8.70
N ASN A 185 -7.67 -9.50 -10.04
CA ASN A 185 -8.90 -9.60 -10.84
C ASN A 185 -9.86 -8.39 -10.75
N LEU A 186 -9.36 -7.23 -10.30
CA LEU A 186 -10.10 -5.98 -10.31
C LEU A 186 -10.12 -5.33 -11.69
N THR A 187 -11.21 -4.62 -12.00
CA THR A 187 -11.35 -3.81 -13.21
C THR A 187 -11.45 -2.32 -12.86
N THR A 188 -11.28 -1.44 -13.85
CA THR A 188 -11.53 0.01 -13.68
C THR A 188 -12.96 0.28 -13.20
N LYS A 189 -13.94 -0.49 -13.70
CA LYS A 189 -15.32 -0.45 -13.23
C LYS A 189 -15.46 -0.80 -11.76
N ASP A 190 -14.76 -1.83 -11.27
CA ASP A 190 -14.81 -2.20 -9.85
C ASP A 190 -14.20 -1.12 -8.97
N LEU A 191 -13.06 -0.56 -9.39
CA LEU A 191 -12.44 0.58 -8.70
C LEU A 191 -13.33 1.82 -8.70
N SER A 192 -14.11 2.07 -9.76
CA SER A 192 -15.01 3.24 -9.80
C SER A 192 -16.13 3.19 -8.76
N LYS A 193 -16.55 1.98 -8.35
CA LYS A 193 -17.66 1.79 -7.40
C LYS A 193 -17.33 2.29 -5.99
N ILE A 194 -16.05 2.35 -5.62
CA ILE A 194 -15.65 2.79 -4.28
C ILE A 194 -15.52 4.31 -4.15
N PHE A 195 -15.37 5.04 -5.27
CA PHE A 195 -15.12 6.47 -5.25
C PHE A 195 -16.24 7.28 -4.56
N PRO A 196 -17.55 6.98 -4.75
CA PRO A 196 -18.61 7.69 -4.05
C PRO A 196 -18.52 7.59 -2.52
N TYR A 197 -18.15 6.42 -2.00
CA TYR A 197 -18.01 6.22 -0.55
C TYR A 197 -16.83 6.99 0.04
N LEU A 198 -15.75 7.13 -0.72
CA LEU A 198 -14.58 7.92 -0.31
C LEU A 198 -14.83 9.42 -0.38
N ASP A 199 -15.50 9.88 -1.44
CA ASP A 199 -15.86 11.29 -1.61
C ASP A 199 -16.79 11.79 -0.49
N ALA A 200 -17.75 10.97 -0.06
CA ALA A 200 -18.64 11.31 1.05
C ALA A 200 -17.95 11.42 2.40
N MET A 201 -16.80 10.76 2.56
CA MET A 201 -15.91 10.92 3.71
C MET A 201 -14.92 12.08 3.53
N ASN A 202 -15.13 12.93 2.51
CA ASN A 202 -14.27 14.05 2.12
C ASN A 202 -12.84 13.63 1.71
N HIS A 203 -12.66 12.39 1.24
CA HIS A 203 -11.38 11.93 0.71
C HIS A 203 -11.30 12.13 -0.81
N ASN A 204 -10.96 13.34 -1.23
CA ASN A 204 -10.89 13.71 -2.65
C ASN A 204 -9.61 13.18 -3.33
N VAL A 205 -8.70 12.57 -2.57
CA VAL A 205 -7.52 11.87 -3.10
C VAL A 205 -7.26 10.63 -2.27
N ILE A 206 -6.94 9.52 -2.96
CA ILE A 206 -6.53 8.26 -2.35
C ILE A 206 -5.20 7.80 -2.90
N THR A 207 -4.47 7.00 -2.12
CA THR A 207 -3.25 6.34 -2.60
C THR A 207 -3.55 4.85 -2.77
N LEU A 208 -3.40 4.36 -4.00
CA LEU A 208 -3.56 2.96 -4.33
C LEU A 208 -2.23 2.25 -4.19
N VAL A 209 -2.23 1.10 -3.51
CA VAL A 209 -1.08 0.20 -3.37
C VAL A 209 -1.32 -1.00 -4.28
N THR A 210 -0.43 -1.20 -5.24
CA THR A 210 -0.66 -2.12 -6.37
C THR A 210 0.31 -3.29 -6.42
N GLN A 211 1.45 -3.15 -5.75
CA GLN A 211 2.49 -4.15 -5.66
C GLN A 211 3.44 -3.80 -4.50
N TYR A 212 4.05 -4.82 -3.91
CA TYR A 212 5.17 -4.71 -2.99
C TYR A 212 6.37 -5.48 -3.55
N ASP A 213 7.52 -4.80 -3.68
CA ASP A 213 8.82 -5.40 -3.93
C ASP A 213 9.44 -5.71 -2.57
N PHE A 214 9.47 -7.00 -2.22
CA PHE A 214 9.99 -7.46 -0.94
C PHE A 214 11.50 -7.23 -0.83
N GLN A 215 12.26 -7.42 -1.91
CA GLN A 215 13.72 -7.30 -1.91
C GLN A 215 14.18 -5.90 -1.53
N ASN A 216 13.54 -4.89 -2.14
CA ASN A 216 13.91 -3.50 -1.95
C ASN A 216 13.00 -2.78 -0.95
N ARG A 217 12.01 -3.50 -0.40
CA ARG A 217 10.99 -2.99 0.53
C ARG A 217 10.23 -1.79 -0.02
N LEU A 218 9.95 -1.81 -1.34
CA LEU A 218 9.32 -0.71 -2.08
C LEU A 218 7.86 -1.03 -2.42
N PHE A 219 6.97 -0.08 -2.17
CA PHE A 219 5.61 -0.12 -2.67
C PHE A 219 5.45 0.63 -3.99
N HIS A 220 4.62 0.09 -4.88
CA HIS A 220 4.15 0.77 -6.08
C HIS A 220 2.84 1.50 -5.83
N PHE A 221 2.91 2.84 -5.88
CA PHE A 221 1.77 3.71 -5.57
C PHE A 221 1.18 4.43 -6.78
N TYR A 222 -0.14 4.63 -6.76
CA TYR A 222 -0.86 5.55 -7.63
C TYR A 222 -1.69 6.50 -6.77
N ASP A 223 -1.51 7.81 -6.94
CA ASP A 223 -2.37 8.79 -6.28
C ASP A 223 -3.53 9.12 -7.23
N ILE A 224 -4.76 8.80 -6.82
CA ILE A 224 -5.96 9.04 -7.62
C ILE A 224 -6.72 10.21 -7.02
N ARG A 225 -6.95 11.26 -7.81
CA ARG A 225 -7.92 12.30 -7.48
C ARG A 225 -9.33 11.81 -7.80
N ILE A 226 -10.22 11.90 -6.83
CA ILE A 226 -11.63 11.55 -6.96
C ILE A 226 -12.38 12.83 -7.34
N GLU A 227 -12.88 12.85 -8.56
CA GLU A 227 -13.57 14.00 -9.15
C GLU A 227 -14.94 13.52 -9.64
N LEU A 228 -15.91 13.45 -8.72
CA LEU A 228 -17.26 13.01 -9.03
C LEU A 228 -18.16 14.19 -9.35
N PHE A 229 -18.99 14.03 -10.37
CA PHE A 229 -20.14 14.89 -10.58
C PHE A 229 -21.34 14.39 -9.77
N LYS A 230 -22.26 15.30 -9.46
CA LYS A 230 -23.48 15.03 -8.68
C LYS A 230 -24.28 13.84 -9.21
N GLU A 231 -24.34 13.68 -10.53
CA GLU A 231 -25.04 12.59 -11.21
C GLU A 231 -24.43 11.21 -10.89
N GLN A 232 -23.11 11.14 -10.67
CA GLN A 232 -22.42 9.89 -10.32
C GLN A 232 -22.70 9.48 -8.87
N LEU A 233 -22.83 10.45 -7.95
CA LEU A 233 -23.20 10.22 -6.55
C LEU A 233 -24.65 9.73 -6.43
N LEU A 234 -25.59 10.37 -7.13
CA LEU A 234 -27.01 10.00 -7.11
C LEU A 234 -27.30 8.57 -7.58
N LYS A 235 -26.45 8.02 -8.46
CA LYS A 235 -26.69 6.71 -9.08
C LYS A 235 -26.31 5.54 -8.15
N ASN A 236 -25.18 5.66 -7.46
CA ASN A 236 -24.50 4.52 -6.84
C ASN A 236 -23.87 4.86 -5.47
N GLY A 237 -24.27 5.97 -4.85
CA GLY A 237 -23.54 6.52 -3.72
C GLY A 237 -24.42 7.21 -2.68
N PRO A 238 -23.78 7.71 -1.61
CA PRO A 238 -24.42 8.58 -0.63
C PRO A 238 -24.98 9.85 -1.29
N PRO A 239 -25.96 10.51 -0.63
CA PRO A 239 -26.57 11.71 -1.19
C PRO A 239 -25.51 12.80 -1.43
N PRO A 240 -25.57 13.51 -2.57
CA PRO A 240 -24.62 14.57 -2.86
C PRO A 240 -24.76 15.74 -1.89
N ARG A 241 -23.63 16.39 -1.58
CA ARG A 241 -23.55 17.64 -0.82
C ARG A 241 -24.08 18.79 -1.65
N GLU A 242 -24.46 19.89 -0.98
CA GLU A 242 -24.88 21.12 -1.66
C GLU A 242 -23.79 21.70 -2.57
N SER A 243 -22.51 21.52 -2.20
CA SER A 243 -21.36 21.98 -2.98
C SER A 243 -21.01 21.13 -4.20
N ASP A 244 -21.63 19.95 -4.36
CA ASP A 244 -21.30 19.07 -5.48
C ASP A 244 -21.93 19.60 -6.78
N ILE A 245 -21.10 19.79 -7.80
CA ILE A 245 -21.51 20.36 -9.10
C ILE A 245 -22.02 19.28 -10.05
N THR A 246 -22.97 19.64 -10.90
CA THR A 246 -23.38 18.79 -12.02
C THR A 246 -22.36 18.88 -13.16
N ARG A 247 -22.35 17.89 -14.05
CA ARG A 247 -21.53 17.94 -15.25
C ARG A 247 -21.90 19.14 -16.14
N THR A 248 -23.20 19.43 -16.22
CA THR A 248 -23.74 20.56 -17.01
C THR A 248 -23.26 21.90 -16.49
N ASP A 249 -23.30 22.10 -15.16
CA ASP A 249 -22.83 23.34 -14.54
C ASP A 249 -21.33 23.56 -14.82
N TYR A 250 -20.52 22.50 -14.67
CA TYR A 250 -19.09 22.55 -14.97
C TYR A 250 -18.80 22.94 -16.43
N ILE A 251 -19.56 22.39 -17.39
CA ILE A 251 -19.39 22.71 -18.81
C ILE A 251 -19.75 24.18 -19.07
N ASN A 252 -20.85 24.67 -18.50
CA ASN A 252 -21.31 26.04 -18.71
C ASN A 252 -20.35 27.06 -18.10
N GLU A 253 -19.83 26.79 -16.91
CA GLU A 253 -18.94 27.69 -16.17
C GLU A 253 -17.53 27.70 -16.74
N PHE A 254 -16.91 26.53 -16.92
CA PHE A 254 -15.48 26.42 -17.26
C PHE A 254 -15.21 26.28 -18.75
N LYS A 255 -16.23 26.01 -19.56
CA LYS A 255 -16.15 25.79 -21.02
C LYS A 255 -14.97 24.89 -21.42
N PRO A 256 -14.86 23.68 -20.84
CA PRO A 256 -13.68 22.85 -21.02
C PRO A 256 -13.58 22.26 -22.43
N GLU A 257 -12.36 22.06 -22.92
CA GLU A 257 -12.11 21.14 -24.03
C GLU A 257 -12.31 19.69 -23.54
N ILE A 258 -13.16 18.94 -24.23
CA ILE A 258 -13.47 17.54 -23.88
C ILE A 258 -12.50 16.61 -24.60
N VAL A 259 -11.77 15.80 -23.83
CA VAL A 259 -10.82 14.81 -24.35
C VAL A 259 -11.30 13.41 -23.98
N VAL A 260 -11.55 12.58 -24.98
CA VAL A 260 -12.07 11.21 -24.78
C VAL A 260 -10.95 10.18 -24.88
N ILE A 261 -10.80 9.36 -23.83
CA ILE A 261 -9.81 8.28 -23.70
C ILE A 261 -10.53 6.93 -23.61
N LYS A 262 -10.42 6.11 -24.66
CA LYS A 262 -11.04 4.76 -24.76
C LYS A 262 -10.02 3.63 -24.66
N SER A 263 -8.77 3.92 -25.00
CA SER A 263 -7.68 2.96 -25.03
C SER A 263 -6.35 3.66 -24.73
N LYS A 264 -5.31 2.85 -24.53
CA LYS A 264 -3.92 3.30 -24.34
C LYS A 264 -3.42 4.23 -25.44
N ASP A 265 -3.83 4.01 -26.69
CA ASP A 265 -3.40 4.82 -27.84
C ASP A 265 -3.83 6.29 -27.72
N HIS A 266 -4.93 6.55 -27.01
CA HIS A 266 -5.41 7.90 -26.78
C HIS A 266 -4.56 8.68 -25.76
N PHE A 267 -3.61 8.05 -25.07
CA PHE A 267 -2.79 8.74 -24.06
C PHE A 267 -1.93 9.83 -24.68
N ALA A 268 -1.56 9.71 -25.96
CA ALA A 268 -0.82 10.73 -26.69
C ALA A 268 -1.57 12.08 -26.79
N LYS A 269 -2.91 12.08 -26.66
CA LYS A 269 -3.73 13.30 -26.62
C LYS A 269 -3.37 14.21 -25.45
N LEU A 270 -2.78 13.67 -24.37
CA LEU A 270 -2.32 14.45 -23.23
C LEU A 270 -1.04 15.25 -23.50
N ASP A 271 -0.29 14.89 -24.54
CA ASP A 271 0.95 15.58 -24.89
C ASP A 271 0.70 16.84 -25.73
N THR A 272 -0.52 16.99 -26.25
CA THR A 272 -0.94 18.11 -27.12
C THR A 272 -1.83 19.15 -26.42
N LEU A 273 -2.04 19.03 -25.11
CA LEU A 273 -2.88 19.98 -24.35
C LEU A 273 -2.21 21.36 -24.26
N LYS A 274 -3.02 22.41 -24.36
CA LYS A 274 -2.58 23.81 -24.29
C LYS A 274 -2.76 24.35 -22.87
N THR A 275 -1.87 25.24 -22.44
CA THR A 275 -1.80 25.67 -21.03
C THR A 275 -2.89 26.65 -20.60
N ASP A 276 -3.57 27.29 -21.54
CA ASP A 276 -4.53 28.37 -21.36
C ASP A 276 -6.00 27.89 -21.32
N LEU A 277 -6.24 26.57 -21.39
CA LEU A 277 -7.56 25.97 -21.47
C LEU A 277 -7.89 25.11 -20.25
N ASN A 278 -9.18 24.98 -19.96
CA ASN A 278 -9.71 23.98 -19.03
C ASN A 278 -10.00 22.69 -19.78
N TYR A 279 -9.77 21.54 -19.14
CA TYR A 279 -10.03 20.23 -19.75
C TYR A 279 -10.99 19.39 -18.92
N LEU A 280 -11.85 18.65 -19.63
CA LEU A 280 -12.60 17.52 -19.09
C LEU A 280 -12.14 16.26 -19.82
N ILE A 281 -11.41 15.39 -19.12
CA ILE A 281 -10.98 14.11 -19.67
C ILE A 281 -12.02 13.05 -19.30
N SER A 282 -12.75 12.58 -20.31
CA SER A 282 -13.69 11.49 -20.17
C SER A 282 -13.00 10.15 -20.45
N ILE A 283 -12.94 9.30 -19.43
CA ILE A 283 -12.19 8.03 -19.44
C ILE A 283 -13.18 6.88 -19.46
N ASP A 284 -12.95 5.93 -20.36
CA ASP A 284 -13.78 4.74 -20.51
C ASP A 284 -13.62 3.80 -19.30
N LEU A 285 -14.75 3.36 -18.75
CA LEU A 285 -14.81 2.36 -17.67
C LEU A 285 -14.33 0.97 -18.11
N ASP A 286 -14.33 0.69 -19.41
CA ASP A 286 -13.87 -0.58 -19.97
C ASP A 286 -12.35 -0.60 -20.24
N LEU A 287 -11.64 0.51 -19.96
CA LEU A 287 -10.19 0.55 -19.97
C LEU A 287 -9.62 -0.46 -18.96
N SER A 288 -8.55 -1.17 -19.32
CA SER A 288 -7.86 -2.05 -18.37
C SER A 288 -7.44 -1.26 -17.14
N ILE A 289 -7.49 -1.88 -15.95
CA ILE A 289 -7.11 -1.17 -14.71
C ILE A 289 -5.64 -0.71 -14.75
N GLU A 290 -4.76 -1.50 -15.36
CA GLU A 290 -3.36 -1.10 -15.59
C GLU A 290 -3.26 0.19 -16.43
N ASP A 291 -3.94 0.24 -17.57
CA ASP A 291 -3.95 1.42 -18.42
C ASP A 291 -4.59 2.62 -17.70
N TYR A 292 -5.71 2.43 -16.99
CA TYR A 292 -6.34 3.49 -16.18
C TYR A 292 -5.38 4.08 -15.16
N LEU A 293 -4.65 3.24 -14.43
CA LEU A 293 -3.69 3.68 -13.42
C LEU A 293 -2.52 4.44 -14.07
N HIS A 294 -1.96 3.94 -15.17
CA HIS A 294 -0.92 4.65 -15.92
C HIS A 294 -1.40 5.97 -16.51
N LEU A 295 -2.63 6.02 -17.02
CA LEU A 295 -3.27 7.24 -17.47
C LEU A 295 -3.35 8.26 -16.34
N ASN A 296 -3.80 7.85 -15.15
CA ASN A 296 -3.91 8.75 -14.00
C ASN A 296 -2.53 9.34 -13.60
N GLN A 297 -1.48 8.52 -13.60
CA GLN A 297 -0.11 8.99 -13.40
C GLN A 297 0.32 10.01 -14.47
N LYS A 298 -0.02 9.77 -15.75
CA LYS A 298 0.26 10.69 -16.84
C LYS A 298 -0.50 12.01 -16.65
N ILE A 299 -1.81 11.97 -16.37
CA ILE A 299 -2.65 13.13 -16.11
C ILE A 299 -2.08 13.98 -14.95
N ASN A 300 -1.74 13.36 -13.82
CA ASN A 300 -1.16 14.07 -12.68
C ASN A 300 0.20 14.70 -13.02
N SER A 301 1.01 14.02 -13.82
CA SER A 301 2.28 14.56 -14.32
C SER A 301 2.06 15.76 -15.24
N THR A 302 1.08 15.68 -16.15
CA THR A 302 0.70 16.77 -17.06
C THR A 302 0.17 17.98 -16.29
N ARG A 303 -0.78 17.78 -15.35
CA ARG A 303 -1.26 18.82 -14.42
C ARG A 303 -0.10 19.57 -13.76
N LYS A 304 0.88 18.83 -13.20
CA LYS A 304 2.01 19.44 -12.48
C LYS A 304 2.99 20.16 -13.40
N LYS A 305 3.37 19.54 -14.52
CA LYS A 305 4.40 20.08 -15.43
C LYS A 305 3.90 21.30 -16.20
N GLN A 306 2.67 21.23 -16.70
CA GLN A 306 2.09 22.26 -17.57
C GLN A 306 1.21 23.26 -16.80
N LYS A 307 0.94 23.01 -15.51
CA LYS A 307 0.05 23.81 -14.65
C LYS A 307 -1.37 23.97 -15.23
N ILE A 308 -1.85 22.93 -15.93
CA ILE A 308 -3.16 22.91 -16.59
C ILE A 308 -4.24 22.47 -15.62
N ASN A 309 -5.41 23.11 -15.72
CA ASN A 309 -6.61 22.67 -15.04
C ASN A 309 -7.28 21.52 -15.81
N ILE A 310 -7.18 20.32 -15.25
CA ILE A 310 -7.75 19.11 -15.82
C ILE A 310 -8.70 18.54 -14.77
N ARG A 311 -9.96 18.32 -15.14
CA ARG A 311 -10.90 17.46 -14.41
C ARG A 311 -11.08 16.15 -15.17
N THR A 312 -11.29 15.07 -14.45
CA THR A 312 -11.50 13.73 -15.01
C THR A 312 -12.91 13.21 -14.68
N GLU A 313 -13.46 12.38 -15.56
CA GLU A 313 -14.67 11.62 -15.30
C GLU A 313 -14.52 10.18 -15.81
N LEU A 314 -15.15 9.23 -15.13
CA LEU A 314 -15.27 7.84 -15.59
C LEU A 314 -16.69 7.59 -16.10
N ILE A 315 -16.80 7.15 -17.35
CA ILE A 315 -18.07 6.97 -18.04
C ILE A 315 -18.06 5.70 -18.92
N HIS A 316 -19.25 5.20 -19.29
CA HIS A 316 -19.40 4.20 -20.35
C HIS A 316 -19.50 4.94 -21.69
N LEU A 317 -18.62 4.62 -22.65
CA LEU A 317 -18.33 5.44 -23.84
C LEU A 317 -18.70 4.83 -25.19
#